data_AF-A0A2V5GYA7-F1
#
_entry.id   AF-A0A2V5GYA7-F1
#
_cell.length_a   1.000
_cell.length_b   1.000
_cell.length_c   1.000
_cell.angle_alpha   90.00
_cell.angle_beta   90.00
_cell.angle_gamma   90.00
#
_symmetry.space_group_name_H-M   'P 1'
#
loop_
_entity.id
_entity.type
_entity.pdbx_description
1 polymer ?
#
loop_
_entity_poly.entity_id
_entity_poly.type
_entity_poly.pdbx_seq_one_letter_code
_entity_poly.pdbx_strand_id
1 'polypeptide(L)'
;MTQTAGRTERLLRLTIKLYKGQARQGGEGHDFARDYVVKAAKLHAKHGIYAYQQCYSPPAYRTFVDEMNRRNNRGWVIDDHDVTIEFYFRSFEELNKVNHDPEFQALQASEEPYVNRAHTVVSLSWIEKYVDNNEVVNIVDDKSTYPGYDELLDLSTALPTGSAAWVKKEE
;
A
#
# COMPACT_ATOMS: atom_id res chain seq x y z
N MET A 1 -12.98 -25.71 16.53
CA MET A 1 -11.81 -25.12 17.23
C MET A 1 -12.25 -23.77 17.75
N THR A 2 -12.27 -23.58 19.06
CA THR A 2 -12.70 -22.33 19.69
C THR A 2 -11.58 -21.31 19.51
N GLN A 3 -11.82 -20.29 18.68
CA GLN A 3 -10.88 -19.19 18.46
C GLN A 3 -10.84 -18.39 19.78
N THR A 4 -9.76 -18.54 20.56
CA THR A 4 -9.55 -17.71 21.74
C THR A 4 -9.49 -16.25 21.28
N ALA A 5 -10.36 -15.39 21.82
CA ALA A 5 -10.56 -14.01 21.40
C ALA A 5 -9.29 -13.15 21.62
N GLY A 6 -8.36 -13.23 20.68
CA GLY A 6 -7.25 -12.30 20.56
C GLY A 6 -7.71 -11.03 19.87
N ARG A 7 -7.28 -9.88 20.38
CA ARG A 7 -7.52 -8.57 19.76
C ARG A 7 -6.70 -8.46 18.48
N THR A 8 -7.30 -8.01 17.38
CA THR A 8 -6.59 -7.85 16.10
C THR A 8 -5.78 -6.55 16.09
N GLU A 9 -4.50 -6.66 15.73
CA GLU A 9 -3.60 -5.51 15.65
C GLU A 9 -3.89 -4.62 14.42
N ARG A 10 -3.66 -3.31 14.56
CA ARG A 10 -3.76 -2.34 13.46
C ARG A 10 -2.71 -2.63 12.39
N LEU A 11 -3.12 -2.71 11.13
CA LEU A 11 -2.23 -2.78 9.98
C LEU A 11 -2.35 -1.48 9.20
N LEU A 12 -1.23 -0.78 8.97
CA LEU A 12 -1.19 0.40 8.12
C LEU A 12 -0.99 -0.02 6.67
N ARG A 13 -1.50 0.77 5.74
CA ARG A 13 -1.30 0.68 4.30
C ARG A 13 -0.89 2.03 3.75
N LEU A 14 0.30 2.10 3.17
CA LEU A 14 0.72 3.20 2.31
C LEU A 14 0.44 2.80 0.86
N THR A 15 -0.33 3.62 0.16
CA THR A 15 -0.68 3.44 -1.25
C THR A 15 -0.03 4.55 -2.07
N ILE A 16 0.64 4.19 -3.16
CA ILE A 16 1.28 5.11 -4.11
C ILE A 16 0.75 4.79 -5.50
N LYS A 17 0.08 5.74 -6.14
CA LYS A 17 -0.45 5.59 -7.50
C LYS A 17 0.40 6.39 -8.48
N LEU A 18 0.80 5.74 -9.57
CA LEU A 18 1.77 6.27 -10.54
C LEU A 18 1.30 6.04 -11.97
N TYR A 19 1.66 6.96 -12.85
CA TYR A 19 1.67 6.72 -14.28
C TYR A 19 2.99 6.07 -14.69
N LYS A 20 2.96 5.25 -15.75
CA LYS A 20 4.18 4.71 -16.38
C LYS A 20 4.93 5.80 -17.11
N GLY A 21 6.26 5.70 -17.11
CA GLY A 21 7.15 6.57 -17.88
C GLY A 21 6.86 6.49 -19.39
N GLN A 22 6.83 7.63 -20.07
CA GLN A 22 6.51 7.72 -21.50
C GLN A 22 7.47 6.92 -22.39
N ALA A 23 8.74 6.78 -21.98
CA ALA A 23 9.77 6.10 -22.74
C ALA A 23 9.65 4.57 -22.77
N ARG A 24 8.76 3.96 -21.96
CA ARG A 24 8.68 2.51 -21.74
C ARG A 24 7.22 2.00 -21.73
N GLN A 25 6.35 2.64 -22.53
CA GLN A 25 4.96 2.22 -22.70
C GLN A 25 4.91 0.82 -23.34
N GLY A 26 4.24 -0.14 -22.70
CA GLY A 26 4.11 -1.53 -23.18
C GLY A 26 4.69 -2.59 -22.25
N GLY A 27 5.11 -3.73 -22.81
CA GLY A 27 5.61 -4.90 -22.08
C GLY A 27 6.93 -4.67 -21.35
N GLU A 28 7.85 -3.91 -21.95
CA GLU A 28 9.19 -3.68 -21.39
C GLU A 28 9.17 -3.02 -20.00
N GLY A 29 8.25 -2.08 -19.76
CA GLY A 29 8.10 -1.46 -18.45
C GLY A 29 7.58 -2.43 -17.39
N HIS A 30 6.75 -3.40 -17.79
CA HIS A 30 6.26 -4.44 -16.89
C HIS A 30 7.31 -5.53 -16.64
N ASP A 31 8.13 -5.87 -17.63
CA ASP A 31 9.25 -6.80 -17.46
C ASP A 31 10.30 -6.22 -16.50
N PHE A 32 10.67 -4.95 -16.68
CA PHE A 32 11.50 -4.24 -15.71
C PHE A 32 10.87 -4.26 -14.31
N ALA A 33 9.57 -3.95 -14.19
CA ALA A 33 8.89 -3.95 -12.91
C ALA A 33 8.96 -5.34 -12.25
N ARG A 34 8.85 -6.44 -13.00
CA ARG A 34 9.00 -7.80 -12.48
C ARG A 34 10.40 -8.09 -11.96
N ASP A 35 11.43 -7.70 -12.70
CA ASP A 35 12.82 -7.86 -12.23
C ASP A 35 13.11 -7.00 -10.99
N TYR A 36 12.55 -5.79 -10.98
CA TYR A 36 12.64 -4.85 -9.87
C TYR A 36 12.02 -5.42 -8.60
N VAL A 37 10.77 -5.91 -8.66
CA VAL A 37 10.06 -6.40 -7.46
C VAL A 37 10.74 -7.61 -6.82
N VAL A 38 11.47 -8.43 -7.57
CA VAL A 38 12.23 -9.56 -7.00
C VAL A 38 13.26 -9.08 -5.98
N LYS A 39 13.94 -7.95 -6.26
CA LYS A 39 14.91 -7.35 -5.35
C LYS A 39 14.21 -6.55 -4.25
N ALA A 40 13.26 -5.72 -4.65
CA ALA A 40 12.53 -4.87 -3.71
C ALA A 40 11.82 -5.71 -2.64
N ALA A 41 11.12 -6.78 -3.01
CA ALA A 41 10.38 -7.61 -2.05
C ALA A 41 11.29 -8.19 -0.94
N LYS A 42 12.52 -8.60 -1.30
CA LYS A 42 13.50 -9.10 -0.31
C LYS A 42 13.93 -8.02 0.66
N LEU A 43 14.17 -6.80 0.18
CA LEU A 43 14.54 -5.64 1.01
C LEU A 43 13.38 -5.22 1.93
N HIS A 44 12.15 -5.19 1.42
CA HIS A 44 10.97 -4.89 2.24
C HIS A 44 10.77 -5.95 3.34
N ALA A 45 10.85 -7.24 2.98
CA ALA A 45 10.71 -8.33 3.95
C ALA A 45 11.83 -8.33 5.00
N LYS A 46 13.08 -8.05 4.61
CA LYS A 46 14.25 -7.89 5.52
C LYS A 46 13.98 -6.86 6.63
N HIS A 47 13.22 -5.81 6.33
CA HIS A 47 12.93 -4.70 7.26
C HIS A 47 11.56 -4.78 7.94
N GLY A 48 10.86 -5.91 7.80
CA GLY A 48 9.62 -6.17 8.53
C GLY A 48 8.33 -5.67 7.87
N ILE A 49 8.39 -5.22 6.60
CA ILE A 49 7.17 -4.88 5.86
C ILE A 49 6.31 -6.14 5.73
N TYR A 50 5.07 -6.04 6.21
CA TYR A 50 4.12 -7.15 6.28
C TYR A 50 3.68 -7.63 4.90
N ALA A 51 3.41 -6.70 3.98
CA ALA A 51 3.09 -7.03 2.60
C ALA A 51 3.53 -5.92 1.65
N TYR A 52 3.89 -6.31 0.44
CA TYR A 52 4.26 -5.43 -0.65
C TYR A 52 3.61 -5.95 -1.94
N GLN A 53 2.83 -5.11 -2.62
CA GLN A 53 2.17 -5.50 -3.86
C GLN A 53 2.04 -4.37 -4.87
N GLN A 54 1.84 -4.77 -6.12
CA GLN A 54 1.57 -3.87 -7.24
C GLN A 54 0.26 -4.29 -7.90
N CYS A 55 -0.68 -3.35 -8.00
CA CYS A 55 -1.96 -3.51 -8.66
C CYS A 55 -1.93 -2.74 -9.98
N TYR A 56 -2.04 -3.46 -11.09
CA TYR A 56 -2.03 -2.88 -12.44
C TYR A 56 -3.46 -2.60 -12.89
N SER A 57 -3.72 -1.37 -13.33
CA SER A 57 -5.02 -0.95 -13.85
C SER A 57 -4.87 -0.45 -15.29
N PRO A 58 -4.52 -1.32 -16.27
CA PRO A 58 -4.34 -0.88 -17.65
C PRO A 58 -5.69 -0.42 -18.26
N PRO A 59 -5.67 0.26 -19.42
CA PRO A 59 -6.87 0.85 -20.01
C PRO A 59 -8.08 -0.09 -20.11
N ALA A 60 -7.87 -1.36 -20.47
CA ALA A 60 -8.97 -2.34 -20.57
C ALA A 60 -9.73 -2.56 -19.25
N TYR A 61 -9.03 -2.53 -18.11
CA TYR A 61 -9.63 -2.71 -16.79
C TYR A 61 -10.41 -1.45 -16.38
N ARG A 62 -9.87 -0.27 -16.68
CA ARG A 62 -10.55 1.01 -16.41
C ARG A 62 -11.81 1.16 -17.26
N THR A 63 -11.74 0.82 -18.55
CA THR A 63 -12.91 0.83 -19.44
C THR A 63 -14.00 -0.08 -18.91
N PHE A 64 -13.66 -1.27 -18.42
CA PHE A 64 -14.63 -2.19 -17.82
C PHE A 64 -15.31 -1.57 -16.60
N VAL A 65 -14.55 -0.96 -15.68
CA VAL A 65 -15.12 -0.31 -14.49
C VAL A 65 -15.96 0.91 -14.86
N ASP A 66 -15.54 1.70 -15.85
CA ASP A 66 -16.30 2.84 -16.36
C ASP A 66 -17.64 2.43 -16.99
N GLU A 67 -17.66 1.35 -17.77
CA GLU A 67 -18.91 0.79 -18.30
C GLU A 67 -19.85 0.36 -17.16
N MET A 68 -19.32 -0.30 -16.14
CA MET A 68 -20.09 -0.71 -14.97
C MET A 68 -20.64 0.50 -14.19
N ASN A 69 -19.84 1.55 -14.05
CA ASN A 69 -20.22 2.82 -13.42
C ASN A 69 -21.39 3.47 -14.17
N ARG A 70 -21.29 3.59 -15.50
CA ARG A 70 -22.31 4.17 -16.37
C ARG A 70 -23.60 3.36 -16.40
N ARG A 71 -23.52 2.03 -16.57
CA ARG A 71 -24.70 1.14 -16.63
C ARG A 71 -25.55 1.22 -15.37
N ASN A 72 -24.93 1.44 -14.22
CA ASN A 72 -25.60 1.44 -12.93
C ASN A 72 -25.72 2.83 -12.29
N ASN A 73 -25.46 3.90 -13.04
CA ASN A 73 -25.49 5.30 -12.59
C ASN A 73 -24.83 5.52 -11.22
N ARG A 74 -23.60 5.00 -11.05
CA ARG A 74 -22.96 4.94 -9.72
C ARG A 74 -22.24 6.23 -9.31
N GLY A 75 -21.98 7.14 -10.26
CA GLY A 75 -21.32 8.42 -9.99
C GLY A 75 -19.84 8.31 -9.57
N TRP A 76 -19.17 7.19 -9.88
CA TRP A 76 -17.77 7.00 -9.53
C TRP A 76 -16.83 7.84 -10.39
N VAL A 77 -15.73 8.29 -9.80
CA VAL A 77 -14.56 8.79 -10.52
C VAL A 77 -13.62 7.61 -10.74
N ILE A 78 -13.26 7.34 -11.99
CA ILE A 78 -12.37 6.23 -12.34
C ILE A 78 -10.93 6.72 -12.23
N ASP A 79 -10.16 6.07 -11.36
CA ASP A 79 -8.73 6.31 -11.24
C ASP A 79 -8.01 5.91 -12.53
N ASP A 80 -7.18 6.80 -13.04
CA ASP A 80 -6.47 6.64 -14.31
C ASP A 80 -4.97 6.38 -14.16
N HIS A 81 -4.48 6.05 -12.96
CA HIS A 81 -3.09 5.65 -12.77
C HIS A 81 -2.84 4.23 -13.29
N ASP A 82 -1.65 4.00 -13.82
CA ASP A 82 -1.27 2.72 -14.44
C ASP A 82 -0.98 1.63 -13.42
N VAL A 83 -0.39 2.03 -12.30
CA VAL A 83 -0.01 1.14 -11.22
C VAL A 83 -0.31 1.77 -9.88
N THR A 84 -0.81 0.94 -8.97
CA THR A 84 -0.91 1.24 -7.55
C THR A 84 0.05 0.33 -6.81
N ILE A 85 0.96 0.92 -6.04
CA ILE A 85 1.91 0.21 -5.18
C ILE A 85 1.38 0.29 -3.75
N GLU A 86 1.35 -0.83 -3.05
CA GLU A 86 0.89 -0.88 -1.67
C GLU A 86 1.93 -1.52 -0.76
N PHE A 87 2.23 -0.82 0.34
CA PHE A 87 3.05 -1.32 1.45
C PHE A 87 2.18 -1.45 2.68
N TYR A 88 2.27 -2.60 3.34
CA TYR A 88 1.57 -2.87 4.59
C TYR A 88 2.57 -3.06 5.71
N PHE A 89 2.36 -2.39 6.83
CA PHE A 89 3.33 -2.36 7.94
C PHE A 89 2.62 -2.07 9.25
N ARG A 90 3.28 -2.39 10.37
CA ARG A 90 2.72 -2.18 11.71
C ARG A 90 3.22 -0.88 12.33
N SER A 91 4.46 -0.50 12.00
CA SER A 91 5.12 0.69 12.54
C SER A 91 5.81 1.50 11.44
N PHE A 92 5.86 2.82 11.61
CA PHE A 92 6.65 3.67 10.71
C PHE A 92 8.15 3.40 10.79
N GLU A 93 8.62 2.72 11.84
CA GLU A 93 10.00 2.28 11.94
C GLU A 93 10.38 1.29 10.83
N GLU A 94 9.50 0.34 10.50
CA GLU A 94 9.70 -0.61 9.40
C GLU A 94 9.89 0.12 8.06
N LEU A 95 9.01 1.09 7.77
CA LEU A 95 9.10 1.90 6.55
C LEU A 95 10.39 2.75 6.53
N ASN A 96 10.77 3.33 7.67
CA ASN A 96 12.00 4.12 7.77
C ASN A 96 13.24 3.27 7.55
N LYS A 97 13.29 2.04 8.05
CA LYS A 97 14.41 1.12 7.82
C LYS A 97 14.61 0.82 6.34
N VAL A 98 13.53 0.61 5.59
CA VAL A 98 13.57 0.43 4.13
C VAL A 98 14.12 1.68 3.44
N ASN A 99 13.60 2.86 3.77
CA ASN A 99 14.00 4.13 3.14
C ASN A 99 15.48 4.49 3.37
N HIS A 100 16.07 4.01 4.47
CA HIS A 100 17.49 4.22 4.80
C HIS A 100 18.39 3.05 4.37
N ASP A 101 17.86 1.98 3.76
CA ASP A 101 18.67 0.88 3.24
C ASP A 101 19.40 1.33 1.97
N PRO A 102 20.75 1.33 1.93
CA PRO A 102 21.50 1.79 0.77
C PRO A 102 21.23 0.96 -0.50
N GLU A 103 20.97 -0.35 -0.36
CA GLU A 103 20.63 -1.20 -1.50
C GLU A 103 19.27 -0.81 -2.05
N PHE A 104 18.32 -0.43 -1.18
CA PHE A 104 17.03 0.06 -1.62
C PHE A 104 17.12 1.43 -2.29
N GLN A 105 17.92 2.36 -1.77
CA GLN A 105 18.12 3.67 -2.40
C GLN A 105 18.73 3.54 -3.81
N ALA A 106 19.74 2.67 -3.95
CA ALA A 106 20.34 2.37 -5.26
C ALA A 106 19.34 1.70 -6.21
N LEU A 107 18.51 0.79 -5.70
CA LEU A 107 17.45 0.14 -6.48
C LEU A 107 16.39 1.16 -6.93
N GLN A 108 15.89 2.00 -6.03
CA GLN A 108 14.88 3.03 -6.31
C GLN A 108 15.35 4.03 -7.37
N ALA A 109 16.65 4.37 -7.41
CA ALA A 109 17.21 5.22 -8.46
C ALA A 109 17.03 4.62 -9.87
N SER A 110 17.00 3.29 -10.00
CA SER A 110 16.79 2.63 -11.30
C SER A 110 15.37 2.75 -11.85
N GLU A 111 14.39 3.19 -11.03
CA GLU A 111 12.99 3.35 -11.44
C GLU A 111 12.75 4.58 -12.31
N GLU A 112 13.60 5.61 -12.21
CA GLU A 112 13.38 6.94 -12.82
C GLU A 112 12.88 6.91 -14.28
N PRO A 113 13.44 6.11 -15.21
CA PRO A 113 12.95 6.10 -16.59
C PRO A 113 11.63 5.34 -16.80
N TYR A 114 11.14 4.60 -15.80
CA TYR A 114 9.96 3.74 -15.90
C TYR A 114 8.73 4.28 -15.18
N VAL A 115 8.91 5.24 -14.26
CA VAL A 115 7.81 5.86 -13.52
C VAL A 115 7.69 7.34 -13.85
N ASN A 116 6.49 7.80 -14.14
CA ASN A 116 6.21 9.21 -14.16
C ASN A 116 5.75 9.63 -12.75
N ARG A 117 6.63 10.34 -12.04
CA ARG A 117 6.35 10.82 -10.69
C ARG A 117 5.48 12.08 -10.67
N ALA A 118 5.26 12.73 -11.81
CA ALA A 118 4.28 13.81 -11.90
C ALA A 118 2.87 13.25 -11.62
N HIS A 119 2.08 13.99 -10.86
CA HIS A 119 0.72 13.59 -10.45
C HIS A 119 0.65 12.30 -9.60
N THR A 120 1.74 11.90 -8.95
CA THR A 120 1.71 10.80 -7.97
C THR A 120 0.66 11.08 -6.89
N VAL A 121 -0.24 10.13 -6.65
CA VAL A 121 -1.21 10.20 -5.56
C VAL A 121 -0.79 9.23 -4.45
N VAL A 122 -0.61 9.76 -3.24
CA VAL A 122 -0.21 9.00 -2.06
C VAL A 122 -1.31 9.06 -1.01
N SER A 123 -1.62 7.93 -0.38
CA SER A 123 -2.53 7.86 0.76
C SER A 123 -2.04 6.90 1.83
N LEU A 124 -2.31 7.23 3.10
CA LEU A 124 -2.10 6.35 4.25
C LEU A 124 -3.46 5.98 4.85
N SER A 125 -3.69 4.69 5.09
CA SER A 125 -4.90 4.16 5.71
C SER A 125 -4.56 3.05 6.72
N TRP A 126 -5.47 2.73 7.64
CA TRP A 126 -5.43 1.42 8.32
C TRP A 126 -6.30 0.42 7.55
N ILE A 127 -6.10 -0.87 7.83
CA ILE A 127 -6.79 -1.98 7.18
C ILE A 127 -7.55 -2.79 8.21
N GLU A 128 -8.84 -2.98 7.93
CA GLU A 128 -9.69 -3.96 8.60
C GLU A 128 -10.08 -5.03 7.57
N LYS A 129 -9.72 -6.28 7.86
CA LYS A 129 -9.98 -7.42 6.98
C LYS A 129 -11.06 -8.29 7.62
N TYR A 130 -12.15 -8.53 6.91
CA TYR A 130 -13.28 -9.33 7.39
C TYR A 130 -13.45 -10.65 6.63
N VAL A 131 -12.83 -10.75 5.46
CA VAL A 131 -12.73 -11.99 4.67
C VAL A 131 -11.29 -12.15 4.20
N ASP A 132 -10.70 -13.32 4.41
CA ASP A 132 -9.36 -13.68 3.94
C ASP A 132 -9.36 -15.12 3.44
N ASN A 133 -8.80 -15.39 2.26
CA ASN A 133 -8.76 -16.73 1.67
C ASN A 133 -10.11 -17.49 1.68
N ASN A 134 -11.20 -16.77 1.41
CA ASN A 134 -12.60 -17.27 1.44
C ASN A 134 -13.14 -17.62 2.84
N GLU A 135 -12.45 -17.23 3.91
CA GLU A 135 -12.88 -17.44 5.29
C GLU A 135 -13.26 -16.10 5.95
N VAL A 136 -14.28 -16.14 6.82
CA VAL A 136 -14.61 -15.00 7.69
C VAL A 136 -13.56 -14.91 8.79
N VAL A 137 -12.93 -13.74 8.91
CA VAL A 137 -11.86 -13.47 9.87
C VAL A 137 -12.17 -12.22 10.69
N ASN A 138 -11.53 -12.10 11.87
CA ASN A 138 -11.65 -10.92 12.74
C ASN A 138 -13.09 -10.59 13.19
N ILE A 139 -13.93 -11.62 13.28
CA ILE A 139 -15.29 -11.54 13.83
C ILE A 139 -15.45 -12.66 14.87
N VAL A 140 -15.83 -12.30 16.09
CA VAL A 140 -16.14 -13.21 17.19
C VAL A 140 -17.44 -12.74 17.84
N ASP A 141 -18.38 -13.66 18.07
CA ASP A 141 -19.71 -13.35 18.65
C ASP A 141 -20.42 -12.19 17.92
N ASP A 142 -20.40 -12.21 16.57
CA ASP A 142 -20.96 -11.19 15.67
C ASP A 142 -20.37 -9.78 15.86
N LYS A 143 -19.17 -9.68 16.44
CA LYS A 143 -18.47 -8.40 16.65
C LYS A 143 -17.09 -8.42 16.02
N SER A 144 -16.69 -7.28 15.47
CA SER A 144 -15.33 -7.05 15.01
C SER A 144 -14.33 -7.20 16.16
N THR A 145 -13.21 -7.86 15.90
CA THR A 145 -12.10 -8.01 16.87
C THR A 145 -11.11 -6.84 16.79
N TYR A 146 -11.34 -5.86 15.92
CA TYR A 146 -10.52 -4.65 15.81
C TYR A 146 -10.78 -3.68 16.99
N PRO A 147 -9.81 -2.82 17.30
CA PRO A 147 -9.98 -1.75 18.29
C PRO A 147 -11.03 -0.72 17.87
N GLY A 148 -11.45 0.12 18.82
CA GLY A 148 -12.36 1.24 18.53
C GLY A 148 -11.72 2.30 17.63
N TYR A 149 -12.56 3.11 16.98
CA TYR A 149 -12.13 4.14 16.03
C TYR A 149 -11.10 5.11 16.61
N ASP A 150 -11.33 5.64 17.81
CA ASP A 150 -10.44 6.62 18.45
C ASP A 150 -9.03 6.07 18.70
N GLU A 151 -8.94 4.78 19.01
CA GLU A 151 -7.65 4.10 19.21
C GLU A 151 -6.93 3.84 17.88
N LEU A 152 -7.66 3.50 16.82
CA LEU A 152 -7.10 3.33 15.48
C LEU A 152 -6.65 4.65 14.86
N LEU A 153 -7.35 5.74 15.19
CA LEU A 153 -7.01 7.11 14.80
C LEU A 153 -5.71 7.60 15.44
N ASP A 154 -5.40 7.15 16.66
CA ASP A 154 -4.17 7.53 17.35
C ASP A 154 -2.94 6.85 16.74
N LEU A 155 -2.25 7.57 15.85
CA LEU A 155 -1.02 7.11 15.20
C LEU A 155 0.19 7.06 16.13
N SER A 156 0.12 7.59 17.35
CA SER A 156 1.25 7.59 18.29
C SER A 156 1.75 6.19 18.60
N THR A 157 0.85 5.20 18.62
CA THR A 157 1.15 3.79 18.84
C THR A 157 1.79 3.08 17.64
N ALA A 158 1.81 3.71 16.46
CA ALA A 158 2.53 3.22 15.27
C ALA A 158 3.83 3.99 15.00
N LEU A 159 4.06 5.10 15.70
CA LEU A 159 5.29 5.88 15.60
C LEU A 159 6.38 5.24 16.46
N PRO A 160 7.67 5.33 16.06
CA PRO A 160 8.76 4.92 16.92
C PRO A 160 8.77 5.75 18.20
N THR A 161 9.02 5.11 19.34
CA THR A 161 9.14 5.79 20.64
C THR A 161 10.24 6.85 20.56
N GLY A 162 9.90 8.12 20.75
CA GLY A 162 10.85 9.24 20.65
C GLY A 162 11.09 9.79 19.23
N SER A 163 10.30 9.38 18.23
CA SER A 163 10.39 9.92 16.87
C SER A 163 9.85 11.35 16.78
N ALA A 164 10.76 12.33 16.82
CA ALA A 164 10.49 13.72 16.43
C ALA A 164 10.38 13.91 14.90
N ALA A 165 10.52 12.85 14.11
CA ALA A 165 10.71 12.93 12.65
C ALA A 165 9.49 13.45 11.86
N TRP A 166 8.32 13.50 12.49
CA TRP A 166 7.08 13.98 11.87
C TRP A 166 6.45 15.19 12.57
N VAL A 167 7.09 15.69 13.63
CA VAL A 167 6.74 16.98 14.21
C VAL A 167 7.28 18.04 13.28
N LYS A 168 6.39 18.80 12.64
CA LYS A 168 6.74 20.03 11.91
C LYS A 168 7.68 20.82 12.82
N LYS A 169 8.94 21.02 12.43
CA LYS A 169 9.70 22.13 12.98
C LYS A 169 8.99 23.37 12.48
N GLU A 170 8.31 24.06 13.39
CA GLU A 170 7.83 25.41 13.13
C GLU A 170 9.08 26.24 12.79
N GLU A 171 9.14 26.73 11.56
CA GLU A 171 9.96 27.90 11.17
C GLU A 171 9.19 29.17 11.49
#